data_AF-A0A3M1GIB6-F1
#
_entry.id   AF-A0A3M1GIB6-F1
#
_cell.length_a   1.000
_cell.length_b   1.000
_cell.length_c   1.000
_cell.angle_alpha   90.00
_cell.angle_beta   90.00
_cell.angle_gamma   90.00
#
_symmetry.space_group_name_H-M   'P 1'
#
loop_
_entity.id
_entity.type
_entity.pdbx_description
1 polymer ?
#
loop_
_entity_poly.entity_id
_entity_poly.type
_entity_poly.pdbx_seq_one_letter_code
_entity_poly.pdbx_strand_id
1 'polypeptide(L)' 'MKRYVLGITGTTGVVLGLRVLEVLSKVSEVHLVVSKVAGPIIKDETGKNIEDFISNT' A
#
# COMPACT_ATOMS: atom_id res chain seq x y z
N MET A 1 1.46 19.04 9.16
CA MET A 1 1.19 17.96 8.18
C MET A 1 0.25 16.96 8.82
N LYS A 2 -0.73 16.42 8.09
CA LYS A 2 -1.60 15.36 8.64
C LYS A 2 -0.85 14.01 8.58
N ARG A 3 -1.20 13.11 9.50
CA ARG A 3 -0.61 11.76 9.62
C ARG A 3 -1.71 10.73 9.48
N TYR A 4 -1.47 9.69 8.69
CA TYR A 4 -2.44 8.64 8.40
C TYR A 4 -1.85 7.27 8.67
N VAL A 5 -2.67 6.36 9.20
CA VAL A 5 -2.37 4.93 9.22
C VAL A 5 -3.18 4.28 8.12
N LEU A 6 -2.51 3.64 7.16
CA LEU A 6 -3.15 2.95 6.05
C LEU A 6 -2.98 1.44 6.22
N GLY A 7 -4.07 0.73 6.46
CA GLY A 7 -4.11 -0.73 6.52
C GLY A 7 -4.48 -1.33 5.16
N ILE A 8 -3.63 -2.20 4.61
CA ILE A 8 -3.94 -3.03 3.43
C ILE A 8 -4.05 -4.50 3.87
N THR A 9 -5.22 -5.10 3.65
CA THR A 9 -5.52 -6.49 4.02
C THR A 9 -5.70 -7.37 2.77
N GLY A 10 -5.85 -8.68 2.97
CA GLY A 10 -5.96 -9.66 1.89
C GLY A 10 -7.36 -9.71 1.25
N THR A 11 -7.71 -8.71 0.45
CA THR A 11 -8.94 -8.66 -0.35
C THR A 11 -8.61 -8.40 -1.82
N THR A 12 -9.53 -8.75 -2.72
CA THR A 12 -9.46 -8.34 -4.13
C THR A 12 -9.56 -6.82 -4.25
N GLY A 13 -8.93 -6.24 -5.26
CA GLY A 13 -8.95 -4.79 -5.50
C GLY A 13 -7.87 -4.03 -4.72
N VAL A 14 -6.75 -4.69 -4.43
CA VAL A 14 -5.64 -4.11 -3.65
C VAL A 14 -5.02 -2.90 -4.35
N VAL A 15 -5.21 -2.79 -5.66
CA VAL A 15 -4.83 -1.64 -6.48
C VAL A 15 -5.37 -0.31 -5.95
N LEU A 16 -6.56 -0.31 -5.33
CA LEU A 16 -7.15 0.90 -4.74
C LEU A 16 -6.35 1.36 -3.51
N GLY A 17 -5.99 0.43 -2.63
CA GLY A 17 -5.15 0.73 -1.46
C GLY A 17 -3.77 1.25 -1.87
N LEU A 18 -3.17 0.64 -2.89
CA LEU A 18 -1.90 1.09 -3.47
C LEU A 18 -2.01 2.49 -4.09
N ARG A 19 -3.11 2.80 -4.80
CA ARG A 19 -3.33 4.13 -5.36
C ARG A 19 -3.55 5.18 -4.28
N VAL A 20 -4.26 4.84 -3.20
CA VAL A 20 -4.40 5.72 -2.03
C VAL A 20 -3.03 5.99 -1.41
N LEU A 21 -2.21 4.96 -1.20
CA LEU A 21 -0.83 5.11 -0.71
C LEU A 21 -0.03 6.07 -1.59
N GLU A 22 -0.02 5.85 -2.90
CA GLU A 22 0.74 6.69 -3.84
C GLU A 22 0.33 8.17 -3.81
N VAL A 23 -0.98 8.44 -3.74
CA VAL A 23 -1.49 9.82 -3.73
C VAL A 23 -1.28 10.47 -2.36
N LEU A 24 -1.56 9.74 -1.27
CA LEU A 24 -1.52 10.28 0.09
C LEU A 24 -0.08 10.57 0.54
N SER A 25 0.87 9.71 0.18
CA SER A 25 2.30 9.89 0.48
C SER A 25 2.92 11.13 -0.19
N LYS A 26 2.28 11.69 -1.23
CA LYS A 26 2.73 12.95 -1.86
C LYS A 26 2.40 14.18 -1.02
N VAL A 27 1.45 14.09 -0.09
CA VAL A 27 0.90 15.26 0.63
C VAL A 27 0.85 15.08 2.15
N SER A 28 1.13 13.88 2.67
CA SER A 28 1.02 13.55 4.09
C SER A 28 1.94 12.40 4.47
N GLU A 29 2.27 12.31 5.75
CA GLU A 29 2.99 11.17 6.32
C GLU A 29 2.03 9.99 6.46
N VAL A 30 2.44 8.83 5.94
CA VAL A 30 1.64 7.59 5.93
C VAL A 30 2.39 6.48 6.61
N HIS A 31 1.81 5.91 7.65
CA HIS A 31 2.29 4.69 8.30
C HIS A 31 1.52 3.52 7.68
N LEU A 32 2.19 2.75 6.82
CA LEU A 32 1.59 1.64 6.11
C LEU A 32 1.65 0.35 6.96
N VAL A 33 0.51 -0.33 7.09
CA VAL A 33 0.40 -1.65 7.71
C VAL A 33 -0.17 -2.62 6.69
N VAL A 34 0.56 -3.68 6.36
CA VAL A 34 0.15 -4.66 5.35
C VAL A 34 0.08 -6.05 5.97
N SER A 35 -1.06 -6.73 5.80
CA SER A 35 -1.19 -8.12 6.25
C SER A 35 -0.35 -9.05 5.38
N LYS A 36 0.16 -10.15 5.94
CA LYS A 36 0.93 -11.16 5.19
C LYS A 36 0.17 -11.72 3.98
N VAL A 37 -1.16 -11.84 4.09
CA VAL A 37 -2.03 -12.37 3.02
C VAL A 37 -2.16 -11.38 1.85
N ALA A 38 -1.98 -10.08 2.08
CA ALA A 38 -2.05 -9.08 1.00
C ALA A 38 -0.86 -9.17 0.04
N GLY A 39 0.31 -9.66 0.49
CA GLY A 39 1.51 -9.76 -0.35
C GLY A 39 1.29 -10.57 -1.64
N PRO A 40 0.85 -11.85 -1.55
CA PRO A 40 0.50 -12.65 -2.72
C PRO A 40 -0.56 -11.97 -3.61
N ILE A 41 -1.59 -11.36 -3.03
CA ILE A 41 -2.66 -10.70 -3.80
C ILE A 41 -2.13 -9.47 -4.56
N ILE A 42 -1.24 -8.67 -3.95
CA ILE A 42 -0.57 -7.57 -4.63
C ILE A 42 0.22 -8.09 -5.83
N LYS A 43 0.95 -9.19 -5.65
CA LYS A 43 1.71 -9.81 -6.72
C LYS A 43 0.81 -10.34 -7.83
N ASP A 44 -0.28 -11.00 -7.49
CA ASP A 44 -1.22 -11.59 -8.44
C ASP A 44 -1.99 -10.51 -9.23
N GLU A 45 -2.41 -9.42 -8.58
CA GLU A 45 -3.18 -8.35 -9.23
C GLU A 45 -2.31 -7.32 -9.97
N THR A 46 -1.04 -7.14 -9.57
CA THR A 46 -0.20 -6.03 -10.08
C THR A 46 1.11 -6.47 -10.73
N GLY A 47 1.52 -7.73 -10.54
CA GLY A 47 2.82 -8.24 -10.97
C GLY A 47 4.02 -7.69 -10.18
N LYS A 48 3.78 -6.94 -9.10
CA LYS A 48 4.80 -6.27 -8.26
C LYS A 48 4.73 -6.73 -6.82
N ASN A 49 5.79 -6.52 -6.05
CA ASN A 49 5.78 -6.73 -4.60
C ASN A 49 5.43 -5.43 -3.87
N ILE A 50 5.06 -5.50 -2.59
CA ILE A 50 4.69 -4.30 -1.82
C ILE A 50 5.86 -3.33 -1.69
N GLU A 51 7.09 -3.85 -1.62
CA GLU A 51 8.33 -3.09 -1.54
C GLU A 51 8.53 -2.18 -2.74
N ASP A 52 8.00 -2.54 -3.92
CA ASP A 52 8.06 -1.71 -5.14
C ASP A 52 7.22 -0.42 -5.02
N PHE A 53 6.33 -0.34 -4.02
CA PHE A 53 5.47 0.80 -3.74
C PHE A 53 5.91 1.61 -2.50
N ILE A 54 6.94 1.15 -1.78
CA ILE A 54 7.46 1.82 -0.59
C ILE A 54 8.80 2.44 -0.95
N SER A 55 8.90 3.77 -0.87
CA SER A 55 10.19 4.45 -0.98
C SER A 55 10.86 4.43 0.40
N ASN A 56 12.00 3.75 0.52
CA ASN A 56 12.87 3.88 1.68
C ASN A 56 13.42 5.32 1.70
N THR A 57 12.80 6.19 2.50
CA THR A 57 13.33 7.53 2.80
C THR A 57 14.02 7.50 4.16
#